data_AF-A0A667YGB6-F1
#
_entry.id   AF-A0A667YGB6-F1
#
_cell.length_a   1.000
_cell.length_b   1.000
_cell.length_c   1.000
_cell.angle_alpha   90.00
_cell.angle_beta   90.00
_cell.angle_gamma   90.00
#
_symmetry.space_group_name_H-M   'P 1'
#
loop_
_entity.id
_entity.type
_entity.pdbx_description
1 polymer ?
#
loop_
_entity_poly.entity_id
_entity_poly.type
_entity_poly.pdbx_seq_one_letter_code
_entity_poly.pdbx_strand_id
1 'polypeptide(L)'
;ESETQVSGSLRIATVTMADTLAKVPDVEIDPEGTFKYILVRITVKDGSVHKDIVRGTKSAEYHNHIFDKVNPAMEALGMECKCLGGGKIEHNSQDKKLRVFGESTAFGKADHAVSAEKLKSAFSDYEITWSDDKK
;
A
#
# COMPACT_ATOMS: atom_id res chain seq x y z
N GLU A 1 -23.87 -4.58 -48.56
CA GLU A 1 -22.66 -4.97 -47.81
C GLU A 1 -21.93 -3.71 -47.38
N SER A 2 -21.25 -3.78 -46.23
CA SER A 2 -20.33 -2.78 -45.68
C SER A 2 -20.97 -1.71 -44.77
N GLU A 3 -21.40 -2.13 -43.57
CA GLU A 3 -21.44 -1.26 -42.41
C GLU A 3 -20.06 -1.28 -41.73
N THR A 4 -19.35 -0.15 -41.76
CA THR A 4 -18.10 0.04 -41.00
C THR A 4 -18.35 1.10 -39.94
N GLN A 5 -18.80 0.63 -38.78
CA GLN A 5 -18.80 1.29 -37.47
C GLN A 5 -17.45 0.92 -36.81
N VAL A 6 -16.69 1.70 -36.02
CA VAL A 6 -16.85 2.92 -35.23
C VAL A 6 -15.44 3.54 -35.08
N SER A 7 -15.33 4.87 -35.19
CA SER A 7 -14.20 5.64 -34.64
C SER A 7 -14.34 5.72 -33.12
N GLY A 8 -13.53 4.97 -32.38
CA GLY A 8 -13.57 4.87 -30.92
C GLY A 8 -12.18 4.85 -30.29
N SER A 9 -11.34 5.83 -30.62
CA SER A 9 -10.06 6.01 -29.94
C SER A 9 -10.27 6.55 -28.52
N LEU A 10 -9.67 5.85 -27.54
CA LEU A 10 -9.28 6.35 -26.23
C LEU A 10 -10.34 6.46 -25.11
N ARG A 11 -11.04 5.37 -24.73
CA ARG A 11 -11.74 5.30 -23.42
C ARG A 11 -11.68 3.96 -22.67
N ILE A 12 -11.19 2.89 -23.30
CA ILE A 12 -11.29 1.53 -22.73
C ILE A 12 -10.10 1.19 -21.82
N ALA A 13 -8.89 1.69 -22.15
CA ALA A 13 -7.67 1.41 -21.38
C ALA A 13 -7.65 2.09 -20.00
N THR A 14 -8.24 3.28 -19.86
CA THR A 14 -8.24 4.01 -18.57
C THR A 14 -9.17 3.41 -17.53
N VAL A 15 -10.26 2.76 -17.97
CA VAL A 15 -11.26 2.16 -17.06
C VAL A 15 -10.74 0.86 -16.44
N THR A 16 -9.98 0.04 -17.17
CA THR A 16 -9.38 -1.19 -16.62
C THR A 16 -8.23 -0.91 -15.66
N MET A 17 -7.37 0.08 -15.94
CA MET A 17 -6.19 0.36 -15.12
C MET A 17 -6.54 0.86 -13.72
N ALA A 18 -7.50 1.78 -13.62
CA ALA A 18 -7.98 2.32 -12.34
C ALA A 18 -8.73 1.26 -11.53
N ASP A 19 -9.49 0.38 -12.19
CA ASP A 19 -10.21 -0.72 -11.54
C ASP A 19 -9.25 -1.73 -10.89
N THR A 20 -8.13 -2.04 -11.54
CA THR A 20 -7.11 -2.93 -10.96
C THR A 20 -6.45 -2.31 -9.72
N LEU A 21 -6.14 -1.01 -9.73
CA LEU A 21 -5.62 -0.30 -8.55
C LEU A 21 -6.67 -0.20 -7.41
N ALA A 22 -7.95 -0.12 -7.76
CA ALA A 22 -9.05 -0.10 -6.80
C ALA A 22 -9.26 -1.46 -6.11
N LYS A 23 -8.97 -2.58 -6.79
CA LYS A 23 -8.99 -3.92 -6.20
C LYS A 23 -7.93 -4.12 -5.12
N VAL A 24 -6.85 -3.37 -5.17
CA VAL A 24 -5.77 -3.46 -4.19
C VAL A 24 -6.11 -2.58 -2.98
N PRO A 25 -6.23 -3.14 -1.77
CA PRO A 25 -6.51 -2.34 -0.59
C PRO A 25 -5.37 -1.36 -0.31
N ASP A 26 -5.69 -0.12 0.03
CA ASP A 26 -4.70 0.91 0.39
C ASP A 26 -3.88 0.53 1.62
N VAL A 27 -4.51 -0.18 2.56
CA VAL A 27 -3.90 -0.61 3.81
C VAL A 27 -4.26 -2.07 4.05
N GLU A 28 -3.25 -2.88 4.34
CA GLU A 28 -3.44 -4.25 4.81
C GLU A 28 -2.45 -4.48 5.94
N ILE A 29 -3.00 -4.56 7.15
CA ILE A 29 -2.25 -4.72 8.39
C ILE A 29 -2.90 -5.75 9.30
N ASP A 30 -2.12 -6.40 10.15
CA ASP A 30 -2.66 -7.29 11.18
C ASP A 30 -3.57 -6.51 12.15
N PRO A 31 -4.66 -7.13 12.66
CA PRO A 31 -5.67 -6.46 13.48
C PRO A 31 -5.19 -6.08 14.89
N GLU A 32 -4.05 -6.63 15.34
CA GLU A 32 -3.47 -6.31 16.65
C GLU A 32 -1.98 -6.65 16.75
N GLY A 33 -1.31 -5.99 17.68
CA GLY A 33 0.10 -6.17 18.02
C GLY A 33 1.02 -5.19 17.32
N THR A 34 2.32 -5.32 17.60
CA THR A 34 3.36 -4.48 17.02
C THR A 34 4.11 -5.25 15.95
N PHE A 35 4.12 -4.74 14.73
CA PHE A 35 4.71 -5.40 13.58
C PHE A 35 5.38 -4.42 12.63
N LYS A 36 6.18 -4.95 11.71
CA LYS A 36 6.87 -4.16 10.70
C LYS A 36 5.92 -3.87 9.55
N TYR A 37 6.07 -2.70 8.94
CA TYR A 37 5.32 -2.32 7.75
C TYR A 37 6.22 -1.68 6.72
N ILE A 38 5.82 -1.77 5.46
CA ILE A 38 6.44 -1.10 4.32
C ILE A 38 5.43 -0.21 3.61
N LEU A 39 5.92 0.92 3.11
CA LEU A 39 5.19 1.77 2.18
C LEU A 39 5.66 1.42 0.78
N VAL A 40 4.74 0.95 -0.05
CA VAL A 40 5.05 0.50 -1.41
C VAL A 40 4.22 1.32 -2.38
N ARG A 41 4.85 1.91 -3.38
CA ARG A 41 4.17 2.53 -4.51
C ARG A 41 3.97 1.47 -5.59
N ILE A 42 2.72 1.12 -5.86
CA ILE A 42 2.36 0.28 -6.98
C ILE A 42 2.05 1.16 -8.19
N THR A 43 2.61 0.83 -9.34
CA THR A 43 2.39 1.55 -10.60
C THR A 43 1.93 0.55 -11.65
N VAL A 44 0.91 0.88 -12.44
CA VAL A 44 0.44 -0.06 -13.46
C VAL A 44 1.43 -0.08 -14.63
N LYS A 45 1.86 -1.26 -15.09
CA LYS A 45 2.93 -1.39 -16.11
C LYS A 45 2.61 -0.68 -17.44
N ASP A 46 1.34 -0.48 -17.74
CA ASP A 46 0.84 0.14 -18.98
C ASP A 46 0.30 1.57 -18.76
N GLY A 47 0.56 2.18 -17.59
CA GLY A 47 0.03 3.48 -17.24
C GLY A 47 1.01 4.37 -16.47
N SER A 48 0.65 5.65 -16.35
CA SER A 48 1.37 6.62 -15.50
C SER A 48 0.73 6.74 -14.10
N VAL A 49 -0.29 5.93 -13.82
CA VAL A 49 -1.03 5.98 -12.55
C VAL A 49 -0.31 5.10 -11.53
N HIS A 50 -0.03 5.70 -10.37
CA HIS A 50 0.53 5.01 -9.23
C HIS A 50 -0.38 5.17 -8.01
N LYS A 51 -0.28 4.22 -7.09
CA LYS A 51 -0.99 4.21 -5.82
C LYS A 51 -0.02 3.79 -4.74
N ASP A 52 -0.01 4.52 -3.64
CA ASP A 52 0.75 4.14 -2.47
C ASP A 52 -0.07 3.17 -1.63
N ILE A 53 0.54 2.09 -1.17
CA ILE A 53 -0.10 1.08 -0.33
C ILE A 53 0.75 0.81 0.90
N VAL A 54 0.07 0.61 2.02
CA VAL A 54 0.67 0.25 3.31
C VAL A 54 0.46 -1.24 3.51
N ARG A 55 1.56 -1.96 3.74
CA ARG A 55 1.54 -3.40 4.00
C ARG A 55 2.30 -3.70 5.27
N GLY A 56 1.65 -4.34 6.23
CA GLY A 56 2.26 -4.72 7.51
C GLY A 56 1.75 -6.05 7.99
N THR A 57 2.62 -6.90 8.53
CA THR A 57 2.15 -8.14 9.14
C THR A 57 3.08 -8.60 10.24
N LYS A 58 2.51 -9.15 11.30
CA LYS A 58 3.23 -9.72 12.45
C LYS A 58 3.97 -11.00 12.10
N SER A 59 3.50 -11.73 11.08
CA SER A 59 4.19 -12.93 10.58
C SER A 59 5.48 -12.60 9.83
N ALA A 60 5.69 -11.35 9.41
CA ALA A 60 6.92 -10.95 8.76
C ALA A 60 7.97 -10.51 9.78
N GLU A 61 9.03 -11.29 9.89
CA GLU A 61 10.19 -10.94 10.73
C GLU A 61 10.95 -9.73 10.18
N TYR A 62 10.92 -9.49 8.87
CA TYR A 62 11.64 -8.40 8.22
C TYR A 62 10.77 -7.70 7.17
N HIS A 63 11.08 -6.44 6.87
CA HIS A 63 10.44 -5.66 5.80
C HIS A 63 10.53 -6.35 4.44
N ASN A 64 11.65 -7.02 4.16
CA ASN A 64 11.86 -7.78 2.93
C ASN A 64 10.82 -8.90 2.75
N HIS A 65 10.43 -9.60 3.83
CA HIS A 65 9.43 -10.68 3.74
C HIS A 65 8.06 -10.15 3.33
N ILE A 66 7.73 -8.92 3.74
CA ILE A 66 6.47 -8.27 3.32
C ILE A 66 6.56 -7.94 1.84
N PHE A 67 7.67 -7.32 1.41
CA PHE A 67 7.87 -6.95 0.02
C PHE A 67 7.90 -8.16 -0.90
N ASP A 68 8.57 -9.25 -0.51
CA ASP A 68 8.68 -10.49 -1.28
C ASP A 68 7.34 -11.20 -1.48
N LYS A 69 6.37 -10.99 -0.56
CA LYS A 69 4.99 -11.45 -0.74
C LYS A 69 4.14 -10.52 -1.60
N VAL A 70 4.32 -9.21 -1.42
CA VAL A 70 3.52 -8.18 -2.11
C VAL A 70 3.93 -8.06 -3.57
N ASN A 71 5.23 -8.07 -3.86
CA ASN A 71 5.77 -7.90 -5.21
C ASN A 71 5.17 -8.89 -6.22
N PRO A 72 5.26 -10.22 -6.04
CA PRO A 72 4.70 -11.18 -6.99
C PRO A 72 3.17 -11.07 -7.11
N ALA A 73 2.46 -10.73 -6.03
CA ALA A 73 1.01 -10.55 -6.07
C ALA A 73 0.60 -9.37 -6.96
N MET A 74 1.33 -8.25 -6.88
CA MET A 74 1.10 -7.09 -7.74
C MET A 74 1.61 -7.30 -9.16
N GLU A 75 2.73 -8.00 -9.35
CA GLU A 75 3.23 -8.35 -10.67
C GLU A 75 2.28 -9.27 -11.43
N ALA A 76 1.62 -10.21 -10.72
CA ALA A 76 0.57 -11.05 -11.28
C ALA A 76 -0.66 -10.23 -11.74
N LEU A 77 -0.89 -9.06 -11.14
CA LEU A 77 -1.91 -8.09 -11.56
C LEU A 77 -1.42 -7.14 -12.67
N GLY A 78 -0.18 -7.29 -13.15
CA GLY A 78 0.42 -6.41 -14.15
C GLY A 78 0.88 -5.05 -13.60
N MET A 79 1.21 -4.99 -12.30
CA MET A 79 1.73 -3.79 -11.66
C MET A 79 3.19 -3.95 -11.24
N GLU A 80 3.88 -2.83 -11.10
CA GLU A 80 5.25 -2.73 -10.59
C GLU A 80 5.22 -2.19 -9.15
N CYS A 81 5.95 -2.84 -8.25
CA CYS A 81 6.08 -2.42 -6.86
C CYS A 81 7.37 -1.68 -6.63
N LYS A 82 7.29 -0.50 -6.03
CA LYS A 82 8.44 0.25 -5.58
C LYS A 82 8.38 0.46 -4.08
N CYS A 83 9.29 -0.16 -3.34
CA CYS A 83 9.42 0.11 -1.90
C CYS A 83 9.91 1.56 -1.71
N LEU A 84 9.10 2.38 -1.05
CA LEU A 84 9.44 3.78 -0.70
C LEU A 84 10.12 3.86 0.68
N GLY A 85 10.03 2.80 1.47
CA GLY A 85 10.62 2.70 2.80
C GLY A 85 9.80 1.79 3.71
N GLY A 86 10.13 1.79 5.00
CA GLY A 86 9.28 1.15 6.00
C GLY A 86 9.45 1.69 7.40
N GLY A 87 8.80 1.01 8.34
CA GLY A 87 8.87 1.29 9.78
C GLY A 87 8.15 0.21 10.57
N LYS A 88 7.56 0.61 11.70
CA LYS A 88 6.72 -0.24 12.56
C LYS A 88 5.35 0.38 12.73
N ILE A 89 4.35 -0.48 12.84
CA ILE A 89 2.99 -0.13 13.23
C ILE A 89 2.70 -0.90 14.50
N GLU A 90 2.24 -0.18 15.52
CA GLU A 90 1.62 -0.73 16.70
C GLU A 90 0.12 -0.59 16.57
N HIS A 91 -0.57 -1.71 16.43
CA HIS A 91 -2.01 -1.77 16.34
C HIS A 91 -2.57 -2.29 17.67
N ASN A 92 -3.23 -1.41 18.40
CA ASN A 92 -3.92 -1.76 19.63
C ASN A 92 -5.43 -1.74 19.39
N SER A 93 -6.01 -2.92 19.15
CA SER A 93 -7.45 -3.07 18.91
C SER A 93 -8.30 -2.77 20.15
N GLN A 94 -7.74 -2.95 21.36
CA GLN A 94 -8.45 -2.68 22.62
C GLN A 94 -8.70 -1.19 22.81
N ASP A 95 -7.65 -0.37 22.65
CA ASP A 95 -7.73 1.09 22.77
C ASP A 95 -8.17 1.77 21.47
N LYS A 96 -8.34 1.00 20.38
CA LYS A 96 -8.50 1.50 19.00
C LYS A 96 -7.42 2.52 18.63
N LYS A 97 -6.15 2.21 18.93
CA LYS A 97 -5.00 3.07 18.65
C LYS A 97 -4.07 2.44 17.64
N LEU A 98 -3.61 3.24 16.69
CA LEU A 98 -2.64 2.86 15.69
C LEU A 98 -1.48 3.83 15.75
N ARG A 99 -0.28 3.34 16.03
CA ARG A 99 0.92 4.17 16.10
C ARG A 99 1.93 3.74 15.06
N VAL A 100 2.30 4.66 14.17
CA VAL A 100 3.30 4.45 13.12
C VAL A 100 4.62 5.11 13.54
N PHE A 101 5.72 4.35 13.61
CA PHE A 101 7.00 4.88 14.08
C PHE A 101 8.20 4.04 13.62
N GLY A 102 9.41 4.54 13.88
CA GLY A 102 10.67 3.87 13.53
C GLY A 102 10.93 3.79 12.03
N GLU A 103 11.99 3.10 11.62
CA GLU A 103 12.38 3.02 10.20
C GLU A 103 12.71 1.57 9.78
N SER A 104 12.76 1.33 8.47
CA SER A 104 13.29 0.08 7.95
C SER A 104 14.81 0.14 7.85
N THR A 105 15.49 -0.87 8.40
CA THR A 105 16.94 -1.02 8.22
C THR A 105 17.32 -1.37 6.77
N ALA A 106 16.43 -2.03 6.04
CA ALA A 106 16.68 -2.45 4.66
C ALA A 106 16.31 -1.37 3.63
N PHE A 107 15.19 -0.68 3.84
CA PHE A 107 14.64 0.28 2.86
C PHE A 107 14.70 1.74 3.32
N GLY A 108 15.16 2.01 4.53
CA GLY A 108 15.12 3.34 5.13
C GLY A 108 13.75 3.72 5.69
N LYS A 109 13.61 5.00 6.03
CA LYS A 109 12.41 5.57 6.63
C LYS A 109 11.35 5.85 5.56
N ALA A 110 10.15 5.30 5.74
CA ALA A 110 8.99 5.66 4.92
C ALA A 110 8.37 6.99 5.35
N ASP A 111 7.55 7.57 4.46
CA ASP A 111 6.65 8.66 4.83
C ASP A 111 5.55 8.18 5.78
N HIS A 112 5.82 8.32 7.08
CA HIS A 112 4.87 7.96 8.13
C HIS A 112 3.58 8.76 8.07
N ALA A 113 3.66 10.03 7.65
CA ALA A 113 2.49 10.88 7.45
C ALA A 113 1.54 10.29 6.41
N VAL A 114 2.06 9.93 5.22
CA VAL A 114 1.26 9.29 4.14
C VAL A 114 0.67 7.96 4.61
N SER A 115 1.46 7.17 5.33
CA SER A 115 1.00 5.89 5.87
C SER A 115 -0.12 6.07 6.90
N ALA A 116 0.01 7.07 7.77
CA ALA A 116 -0.99 7.41 8.78
C ALA A 116 -2.29 7.95 8.16
N GLU A 117 -2.22 8.77 7.11
CA GLU A 117 -3.41 9.22 6.39
C GLU A 117 -4.18 8.05 5.77
N LYS A 118 -3.48 7.10 5.17
CA LYS A 118 -4.08 5.87 4.63
C LYS A 118 -4.71 5.02 5.72
N LEU A 119 -4.00 4.84 6.82
CA LEU A 119 -4.53 4.15 8.00
C LEU A 119 -5.78 4.85 8.54
N LYS A 120 -5.80 6.18 8.59
CA LYS A 120 -6.95 6.96 9.04
C LYS A 120 -8.15 6.83 8.12
N SER A 121 -7.91 6.72 6.82
CA SER A 121 -8.97 6.43 5.84
C SER A 121 -9.52 5.01 5.96
N ALA A 122 -8.69 4.03 6.33
CA ALA A 122 -9.11 2.64 6.51
C ALA A 122 -9.72 2.35 7.89
N PHE A 123 -9.21 3.01 8.94
CA PHE A 123 -9.58 2.85 10.33
C PHE A 123 -10.05 4.19 10.91
N SER A 124 -11.14 4.75 10.37
CA SER A 124 -11.62 6.07 10.78
C SER A 124 -12.09 6.14 12.24
N ASP A 125 -12.44 5.00 12.84
CA ASP A 125 -12.77 4.86 14.27
C ASP A 125 -11.54 4.75 15.20
N TYR A 126 -10.34 4.66 14.64
CA TYR A 126 -9.10 4.52 15.41
C TYR A 126 -8.41 5.87 15.58
N GLU A 127 -7.64 6.01 16.66
CA GLU A 127 -6.70 7.09 16.86
C GLU A 127 -5.37 6.72 16.19
N ILE A 128 -5.17 7.23 14.97
CA ILE A 128 -3.92 7.04 14.23
C ILE A 128 -2.95 8.16 14.60
N THR A 129 -1.79 7.79 15.10
CA THR A 129 -0.67 8.69 15.38
C THR A 129 0.57 8.23 14.63
N TRP A 130 1.44 9.17 14.28
CA TRP A 130 2.73 8.84 13.71
C TRP A 130 3.83 9.64 14.38
N SER A 131 5.04 9.10 14.37
CA SER A 131 6.22 9.75 14.93
C SER A 131 7.45 9.39 14.11
N ASP A 132 8.34 10.37 13.91
CA ASP A 132 9.66 10.13 13.32
C ASP A 132 10.65 9.51 14.32
N ASP A 133 10.20 9.31 15.55
CA ASP A 133 11.05 8.88 16.65
C ASP A 133 11.48 7.41 16.49
N LYS A 134 12.75 7.15 16.83
CA LYS A 134 13.37 5.81 16.78
C LYS A 134 13.22 5.01 18.10
N LYS A 135 12.60 5.57 19.14
CA LYS A 135 12.75 5.12 20.53
C LYS A 135 11.44 4.65 21.17
#